data_AF-K9SA45-F1
#
_entry.id   AF-K9SA45-F1
#
_cell.length_a   1.000
_cell.length_b   1.000
_cell.length_c   1.000
_cell.angle_alpha   90.00
_cell.angle_beta   90.00
_cell.angle_gamma   90.00
#
_symmetry.space_group_name_H-M   'P 1'
#
loop_
_entity.id
_entity.type
_entity.pdbx_description
1 polymer ?
#
loop_
_entity_poly.entity_id
_entity_poly.type
_entity_poly.pdbx_seq_one_letter_code
_entity_poly.pdbx_strand_id
1 'polypeptide(L)'
;MSSYSLSDWQTDWQPAETLAEARVLDSREVQHCHITAPDLPRPTGAIAHGGQLYSYLRLFPTLEAAQRAAARSMSRGNQVLLTHVPKGFVLWILEPEARRLTKQKPF
;
A
#
# COMPACT_ATOMS: atom_id res chain seq x y z
N MET A 1 26.57 55.17 -7.63
CA MET A 1 26.17 54.33 -6.48
C MET A 1 25.20 53.28 -7.02
N SER A 2 25.75 52.20 -7.58
CA SER A 2 24.96 51.19 -8.28
C SER A 2 24.62 50.05 -7.33
N SER A 3 23.33 49.94 -7.06
CA SER A 3 22.54 48.74 -6.77
C SER A 3 23.31 47.45 -6.49
N TYR A 4 23.33 47.04 -5.22
CA TYR A 4 23.51 45.63 -4.87
C TYR A 4 22.23 44.88 -5.24
N SER A 5 22.33 43.94 -6.20
CA SER A 5 21.28 42.99 -6.53
C SER A 5 21.15 41.99 -5.39
N LEU A 6 20.02 42.04 -4.70
CA LEU A 6 19.74 41.28 -3.47
C LEU A 6 18.78 40.14 -3.82
N SER A 7 19.24 39.16 -4.61
CA SER A 7 18.41 38.02 -5.00
C SER A 7 19.24 36.87 -5.54
N ASP A 8 19.89 36.12 -4.65
CA ASP A 8 20.43 34.78 -4.92
C ASP A 8 20.41 33.93 -3.62
N TRP A 9 19.28 33.93 -2.91
CA TRP A 9 19.02 32.98 -1.82
C TRP A 9 17.74 32.18 -2.03
N GLN A 10 17.32 31.95 -3.28
CA GLN A 10 16.39 30.85 -3.55
C GLN A 10 17.16 29.53 -3.57
N THR A 11 17.65 29.18 -2.38
CA THR A 11 17.86 27.79 -2.00
C THR A 11 16.54 27.09 -2.25
N ASP A 12 16.55 26.16 -3.21
CA ASP A 12 15.53 25.18 -3.57
C ASP A 12 15.21 24.33 -2.33
N TRP A 13 14.56 24.93 -1.32
CA TRP A 13 14.03 24.21 -0.17
C TRP A 13 12.77 23.51 -0.66
N GLN A 14 12.98 22.35 -1.29
CA GLN A 14 11.92 21.37 -1.45
C GLN A 14 11.62 20.84 -0.05
N PRO A 15 10.42 21.08 0.51
CA PRO A 15 10.08 20.47 1.78
C PRO A 15 10.11 18.95 1.59
N ALA A 16 10.65 18.28 2.61
CA ALA A 16 10.83 16.85 2.75
C ALA A 16 9.79 16.01 1.99
N GLU A 17 10.29 14.99 1.30
CA GLU A 17 9.59 13.74 0.95
C GLU A 17 8.07 13.83 1.14
N THR A 18 7.34 14.16 0.08
CA THR A 18 5.91 13.85 0.01
C THR A 18 5.80 12.35 0.25
N LEU A 19 5.60 11.94 1.51
CA LEU A 19 5.41 10.54 1.90
C LEU A 19 4.21 10.08 1.10
N ALA A 20 4.45 9.31 0.04
CA ALA A 20 3.39 8.81 -0.81
C ALA A 20 2.35 8.14 0.11
N GLU A 21 1.11 8.60 0.02
CA GLU A 21 0.01 8.01 0.77
C GLU A 21 -0.48 6.78 0.01
N ALA A 22 -0.79 5.72 0.76
CA ALA A 22 -1.43 4.57 0.15
C ALA A 22 -2.85 4.90 -0.25
N ARG A 23 -3.25 4.45 -1.44
CA ARG A 23 -4.62 4.56 -1.89
C ARG A 23 -5.53 3.74 -0.97
N VAL A 24 -6.62 4.37 -0.53
CA VAL A 24 -7.71 3.71 0.20
C VAL A 24 -8.78 3.30 -0.81
N LEU A 25 -9.17 2.03 -0.78
CA LEU A 25 -10.20 1.44 -1.62
C LEU A 25 -11.44 1.10 -0.81
N ASP A 26 -12.61 1.23 -1.42
CA ASP A 26 -13.84 0.64 -0.91
C ASP A 26 -13.81 -0.89 -1.07
N SER A 27 -14.49 -1.59 -0.17
CA SER A 27 -14.71 -3.03 -0.24
C SER A 27 -15.24 -3.54 -1.59
N ARG A 28 -15.98 -2.70 -2.34
CA ARG A 28 -16.54 -3.01 -3.66
C ARG A 28 -15.51 -2.94 -4.79
N GLU A 29 -14.40 -2.24 -4.58
CA GLU A 29 -13.32 -2.11 -5.57
C GLU A 29 -12.36 -3.30 -5.57
N VAL A 30 -12.55 -4.25 -4.64
CA VAL A 30 -11.64 -5.37 -4.43
C VAL A 30 -12.38 -6.71 -4.43
N GLN A 31 -11.71 -7.77 -4.85
CA GLN A 31 -12.23 -9.13 -4.74
C GLN A 31 -11.46 -9.91 -3.69
N HIS A 32 -12.15 -10.35 -2.64
CA HIS A 32 -11.53 -11.24 -1.65
C HIS A 32 -11.18 -12.60 -2.25
N CYS A 33 -10.01 -13.12 -1.90
CA CYS A 33 -9.52 -14.41 -2.36
C CYS A 33 -8.54 -15.03 -1.35
N HIS A 34 -8.00 -16.19 -1.71
CA HIS A 34 -6.81 -16.75 -1.06
C HIS A 34 -5.71 -16.91 -2.09
N ILE A 35 -4.47 -16.71 -1.66
CA ILE A 35 -3.29 -16.83 -2.51
C ILE A 35 -2.23 -17.72 -1.86
N THR A 36 -1.31 -18.20 -2.68
CA THR A 36 0.00 -18.72 -2.27
C THR A 36 1.09 -17.91 -2.96
N ALA A 37 2.20 -17.68 -2.28
CA ALA A 37 3.40 -17.06 -2.83
C ALA A 37 4.65 -17.73 -2.23
N PRO A 38 5.83 -17.65 -2.86
CA PRO A 38 7.05 -18.32 -2.38
C PRO A 38 7.47 -17.97 -0.96
N ASP A 39 7.16 -16.75 -0.52
CA ASP A 39 7.49 -16.17 0.79
C ASP A 39 6.37 -16.33 1.83
N LEU A 40 5.19 -16.80 1.41
CA LEU A 40 4.08 -17.08 2.31
C LEU A 40 4.11 -18.55 2.76
N PRO A 41 4.19 -18.84 4.07
CA PRO A 41 4.34 -20.20 4.57
C PRO A 41 3.09 -21.08 4.37
N ARG A 42 1.95 -20.45 4.06
CA ARG A 42 0.66 -21.12 3.86
C ARG A 42 -0.27 -20.25 3.00
N PRO A 43 -1.34 -20.83 2.43
CA PRO A 43 -2.45 -20.08 1.87
C PRO A 43 -2.90 -18.93 2.77
N THR A 44 -2.94 -17.73 2.22
CA THR A 44 -3.20 -16.50 2.98
C THR A 44 -4.38 -15.75 2.38
N GLY A 45 -5.20 -15.13 3.25
CA GLY A 45 -6.28 -14.26 2.83
C GLY A 45 -5.75 -13.02 2.11
N ALA A 46 -6.36 -12.71 0.98
CA ALA A 46 -5.87 -11.70 0.05
C ALA A 46 -7.03 -10.95 -0.62
N ILE A 47 -6.66 -9.89 -1.33
CA ILE A 47 -7.53 -9.19 -2.27
C ILE A 47 -6.93 -9.17 -3.67
N ALA A 48 -7.79 -9.11 -4.68
CA ALA A 48 -7.42 -8.80 -6.05
C ALA A 48 -7.95 -7.41 -6.43
N HIS A 49 -7.09 -6.59 -7.02
CA HIS A 49 -7.42 -5.25 -7.54
C HIS A 49 -6.56 -4.98 -8.77
N GLY A 50 -7.15 -4.47 -9.86
CA GLY A 50 -6.39 -4.13 -11.07
C GLY A 50 -5.60 -5.29 -11.70
N GLY A 51 -6.04 -6.54 -11.51
CA GLY A 51 -5.30 -7.73 -11.98
C GLY A 51 -4.12 -8.15 -11.11
N GLN A 52 -3.85 -7.41 -10.02
CA GLN A 52 -2.79 -7.69 -9.06
C GLN A 52 -3.36 -8.34 -7.79
N LEU A 53 -2.52 -9.08 -7.08
CA LEU A 53 -2.86 -9.81 -5.87
C LEU A 53 -2.13 -9.22 -4.67
N TYR A 54 -2.87 -8.96 -3.59
CA TYR A 54 -2.30 -8.37 -2.39
C TYR A 54 -2.61 -9.23 -1.16
N SER A 55 -1.58 -9.55 -0.38
CA SER A 55 -1.70 -10.31 0.87
C SER A 55 -2.11 -9.41 2.03
N TYR A 56 -2.84 -9.98 2.99
CA TYR A 56 -3.13 -9.28 4.24
C TYR A 56 -1.83 -9.07 5.04
N LEU A 57 -1.50 -7.81 5.34
CA LEU A 57 -0.42 -7.50 6.27
C LEU A 57 -0.93 -7.27 7.68
N ARG A 58 -1.81 -6.27 7.86
CA ARG A 58 -2.25 -5.84 9.20
C ARG A 58 -3.49 -4.94 9.18
N LEU A 59 -4.33 -5.07 10.21
CA LEU A 59 -5.40 -4.12 10.54
C LEU A 59 -4.90 -3.01 11.47
N PHE A 60 -5.28 -1.78 11.16
CA PHE A 60 -5.02 -0.58 11.97
C PHE A 60 -6.35 0.06 12.39
N PRO A 61 -6.45 0.60 13.61
CA PRO A 61 -7.70 1.20 14.09
C PRO A 61 -8.00 2.56 13.44
N THR A 62 -7.00 3.27 12.92
CA THR A 62 -7.15 4.60 12.33
C THR A 62 -6.43 4.72 10.99
N LEU A 63 -6.93 5.62 10.13
CA LEU A 63 -6.33 5.90 8.82
C LEU A 63 -4.88 6.39 8.95
N GLU A 64 -4.62 7.30 9.90
CA GLU A 64 -3.28 7.85 10.14
C GLU A 64 -2.26 6.76 10.51
N ALA A 65 -2.65 5.80 11.37
CA ALA A 65 -1.79 4.68 11.73
C ALA A 65 -1.51 3.76 10.53
N ALA A 66 -2.53 3.50 9.72
CA ALA A 66 -2.41 2.76 8.47
C ALA A 66 -1.49 3.46 7.46
N GLN A 67 -1.67 4.76 7.24
CA GLN A 67 -0.85 5.55 6.31
C GLN A 67 0.62 5.58 6.73
N ARG A 68 0.92 5.78 8.03
CA ARG A 68 2.30 5.72 8.52
C ARG A 68 2.93 4.34 8.31
N ALA A 69 2.16 3.25 8.46
CA ALA A 69 2.66 1.90 8.20
C ALA A 69 2.84 1.64 6.70
N ALA A 70 1.95 2.17 5.86
CA ALA A 70 2.03 2.09 4.43
C ALA A 70 3.27 2.84 3.90
N ALA A 71 3.50 4.07 4.36
CA ALA A 71 4.67 4.87 4.00
C ALA A 71 5.99 4.16 4.32
N ARG A 72 6.10 3.55 5.51
CA ARG A 72 7.28 2.72 5.88
C ARG A 72 7.43 1.46 5.01
N SER A 73 6.33 0.94 4.49
CA SER A 73 6.36 -0.23 3.61
C SER A 73 6.79 0.18 2.20
N MET A 74 6.27 1.29 1.69
CA MET A 74 6.64 1.87 0.40
C MET A 74 8.09 2.36 0.37
N SER A 75 8.61 2.91 1.47
CA SER A 75 10.02 3.29 1.60
C SER A 75 10.98 2.09 1.52
N ARG A 76 10.46 0.85 1.64
CA ARG A 76 11.21 -0.41 1.46
C ARG A 76 10.99 -1.03 0.07
N GLY A 77 10.32 -0.33 -0.83
CA GLY A 77 10.03 -0.79 -2.19
C GLY A 77 8.74 -1.61 -2.35
N ASN A 78 7.94 -1.77 -1.28
CA ASN A 78 6.68 -2.51 -1.39
C ASN A 78 5.58 -1.64 -2.00
N GLN A 79 4.79 -2.21 -2.92
CA GLN A 79 3.52 -1.60 -3.31
C GLN A 79 2.42 -2.04 -2.34
N VAL A 80 1.59 -1.10 -1.92
CA VAL A 80 0.57 -1.36 -0.90
C VAL A 80 -0.75 -0.68 -1.22
N LEU A 81 -1.82 -1.23 -0.66
CA LEU A 81 -3.17 -0.66 -0.71
C LEU A 81 -3.80 -0.68 0.69
N LEU A 82 -4.76 0.20 0.92
CA LEU A 82 -5.60 0.19 2.10
C LEU A 82 -7.04 -0.13 1.72
N THR A 83 -7.76 -0.87 2.57
CA THR A 83 -9.22 -0.97 2.50
C THR A 83 -9.83 -0.56 3.82
N HIS A 84 -10.94 0.17 3.78
CA HIS A 84 -11.73 0.43 4.99
C HIS A 84 -12.64 -0.76 5.32
N VAL A 85 -12.68 -1.13 6.60
CA VAL A 85 -13.57 -2.16 7.16
C VAL A 85 -14.20 -1.61 8.45
N PRO A 86 -15.32 -2.16 8.96
CA PRO A 86 -15.95 -1.64 10.18
C PRO A 86 -15.04 -1.53 11.42
N LYS A 87 -13.97 -2.33 11.46
CA LYS A 87 -12.98 -2.34 12.55
C LYS A 87 -11.75 -1.46 12.31
N GLY A 88 -11.68 -0.72 11.19
CA GLY A 88 -10.56 0.17 10.85
C GLY A 88 -10.07 0.01 9.40
N PHE A 89 -8.75 0.03 9.20
CA PHE A 89 -8.10 0.01 7.89
C PHE A 89 -7.16 -1.17 7.77
N VAL A 90 -7.34 -1.97 6.74
CA VAL A 90 -6.44 -3.10 6.44
C VAL A 90 -5.39 -2.65 5.44
N LEU A 91 -4.13 -2.90 5.77
CA LEU A 91 -2.99 -2.76 4.87
C LEU A 91 -2.72 -4.07 4.14
N TRP A 92 -2.62 -3.95 2.83
CA TRP A 92 -2.35 -5.05 1.90
C TRP A 92 -1.04 -4.79 1.17
N ILE A 93 -0.22 -5.82 0.99
CA ILE A 93 1.06 -5.76 0.25
C ILE A 93 0.93 -6.50 -1.07
N LEU A 94 1.44 -5.92 -2.16
CA LEU A 94 1.48 -6.56 -3.47
C LEU A 94 2.39 -7.80 -3.42
N GLU A 95 1.86 -8.93 -3.89
CA GLU A 95 2.61 -10.16 -4.05
C GLU A 95 2.78 -10.46 -5.55
N PRO A 96 3.91 -10.10 -6.18
CA PRO A 96 4.09 -10.23 -7.62
C PRO A 96 4.09 -11.68 -8.10
N GLU A 97 4.56 -12.60 -7.25
CA GLU A 97 4.67 -14.03 -7.54
C GLU A 97 3.46 -14.83 -7.02
N ALA A 98 2.43 -14.15 -6.51
CA ALA A 98 1.28 -14.82 -5.95
C ALA A 98 0.42 -15.50 -7.01
N ARG A 99 -0.16 -16.62 -6.62
CA ARG A 99 -1.17 -17.33 -7.40
C ARG A 99 -2.46 -17.41 -6.60
N ARG A 100 -3.57 -17.06 -7.26
CA ARG A 100 -4.91 -17.19 -6.68
C ARG A 100 -5.25 -18.66 -6.54
N LEU A 101 -5.64 -19.07 -5.34
CA LEU A 101 -6.20 -20.39 -5.12
C LEU A 101 -7.62 -20.41 -5.68
N THR A 102 -7.81 -21.17 -6.74
CA THR A 102 -9.13 -21.59 -7.18
C THR A 102 -9.55 -22.75 -6.28
N LYS A 103 -10.78 -22.72 -5.75
CA LYS A 103 -11.37 -23.93 -5.17
C LYS A 103 -11.56 -24.91 -6.32
N GLN A 104 -10.57 -25.73 -6.63
CA GLN A 104 -10.82 -26.95 -7.39
C GLN A 104 -11.73 -27.80 -6.50
N LYS A 105 -12.97 -27.97 -6.93
CA LYS A 105 -13.83 -29.04 -6.42
C LYS A 105 -13.56 -30.22 -7.37
N PRO A 106 -12.69 -31.18 -7.03
CA PRO A 106 -12.68 -32.44 -7.74
C PRO A 106 -13.92 -33.19 -7.27
N PHE A 107 -14.91 -33.42 -8.13
CA PHE A 107 -15.75 -34.61 -8.21
C PHE A 107 -16.55 -34.54 -9.50
#